data_AF-A0A5M9JHG3-F1
#
_entry.id   AF-A0A5M9JHG3-F1
#
_cell.length_a   1.000
_cell.length_b   1.000
_cell.length_c   1.000
_cell.angle_alpha   90.00
_cell.angle_beta   90.00
_cell.angle_gamma   90.00
#
_symmetry.space_group_name_H-M   'P 1'
#
loop_
_entity.id
_entity.type
_entity.pdbx_description
1 polymer ?
#
loop_
_entity_poly.entity_id
_entity_poly.type
_entity_poly.pdbx_seq_one_letter_code
_entity_poly.pdbx_strand_id
1 'polypeptide(L)'
;MCEVLERSLAILRDSTTIFLAEESRIKRNPRFRDNRVHALLYFITPTGHGLRELDIELMKRLSPRVNVIPVIGKADSLTPAELAESKKLVMEDIEHYRIPVYNFPYDIEEDDEDTVEENAELRGLMPFAIVGSEEVVEIGGRQVRARQYPWGVVEVDNPRHSDFLAIRSALLHSHLADLKEITHDFLYENYRTEKLSKSVEGGSGGDASMNPEDLASQSVRLKEEQLRREEEKLREIEIKVQREIEAKRQELLAREMLISKQPMEHIRSLKLNGDDVQGKCVYAWKHGWMTCGDGDANRLLHMLSFGFLKLGIFFLQVVDGAAFILALQKANNVVSYCLLMCS
;
A
#
# COMPACT_ATOMS: atom_id res chain seq x y z
N MET A 1 -34.07 -12.43 -6.85
CA MET A 1 -32.87 -11.62 -6.54
C MET A 1 -32.22 -12.04 -5.22
N CYS A 2 -32.98 -12.13 -4.11
CA CYS A 2 -32.50 -12.78 -2.88
C CYS A 2 -31.98 -14.21 -3.11
N GLU A 3 -32.60 -14.99 -4.00
CA GLU A 3 -32.18 -16.38 -4.24
C GLU A 3 -30.71 -16.54 -4.68
N VAL A 4 -30.16 -15.64 -5.50
CA VAL A 4 -28.76 -15.76 -5.95
C VAL A 4 -27.82 -15.49 -4.79
N LEU A 5 -28.07 -14.41 -4.05
CA LEU A 5 -27.31 -14.08 -2.84
C LEU A 5 -27.42 -15.18 -1.78
N GLU A 6 -28.62 -15.69 -1.54
CA GLU A 6 -28.87 -16.75 -0.56
C GLU A 6 -28.17 -18.05 -0.96
N ARG A 7 -28.17 -18.41 -2.25
CA ARG A 7 -27.41 -19.56 -2.74
C ARG A 7 -25.91 -19.37 -2.57
N SER A 8 -25.37 -18.21 -2.95
CA SER A 8 -23.94 -17.91 -2.77
C SER A 8 -23.53 -17.92 -1.29
N LEU A 9 -24.33 -17.30 -0.42
CA LEU A 9 -24.11 -17.32 1.03
C LEU A 9 -24.26 -18.72 1.62
N ALA A 10 -25.21 -19.53 1.11
CA ALA A 10 -25.36 -20.91 1.51
C ALA A 10 -24.11 -21.72 1.18
N ILE A 11 -23.57 -21.60 -0.04
CA ILE A 11 -22.33 -22.29 -0.43
C ILE A 11 -21.17 -21.93 0.50
N LEU A 12 -20.96 -20.64 0.77
CA LEU A 12 -19.89 -20.18 1.68
C LEU A 12 -20.09 -20.70 3.11
N ARG A 13 -21.34 -20.70 3.58
CA ARG A 13 -21.72 -21.22 4.89
C ARG A 13 -21.55 -22.73 4.98
N ASP A 14 -21.90 -23.46 3.93
CA ASP A 14 -21.80 -24.92 3.90
C ASP A 14 -20.34 -25.34 3.93
N SER A 15 -19.47 -24.70 3.14
CA SER A 15 -18.03 -24.99 3.16
C SER A 15 -17.41 -24.75 4.53
N THR A 16 -17.79 -23.68 5.22
CA THR A 16 -17.27 -23.35 6.57
C THR A 16 -17.87 -24.25 7.65
N THR A 17 -19.13 -24.65 7.52
CA THR A 17 -19.79 -25.60 8.44
C THR A 17 -19.20 -26.99 8.33
N ILE A 18 -18.91 -27.47 7.12
CA ILE A 18 -18.26 -28.77 6.91
C ILE A 18 -16.88 -28.79 7.58
N PHE A 19 -16.10 -27.72 7.42
CA PHE A 19 -14.82 -27.58 8.08
C PHE A 19 -14.96 -27.58 9.62
N LEU A 20 -15.88 -26.77 10.16
CA LEU A 20 -16.14 -26.71 11.61
C LEU A 20 -16.58 -28.07 12.19
N ALA A 21 -17.44 -28.78 11.46
CA ALA A 21 -17.91 -30.10 11.86
C ALA A 21 -16.77 -31.13 11.89
N GLU A 22 -15.80 -31.04 10.97
CA GLU A 22 -14.61 -31.89 10.98
C GLU A 22 -13.64 -31.49 12.11
N GLU A 23 -13.40 -30.20 12.33
CA GLU A 23 -12.51 -29.71 13.41
C GLU A 23 -13.02 -30.13 14.80
N SER A 24 -14.34 -30.16 14.96
CA SER A 24 -15.04 -30.56 16.20
C SER A 24 -14.99 -32.07 16.48
N ARG A 25 -14.54 -32.91 15.55
CA ARG A 25 -14.45 -34.36 15.77
C ARG A 25 -13.29 -34.70 16.71
N ILE A 26 -13.55 -35.65 17.63
CA ILE A 26 -12.56 -36.19 18.57
C ILE A 26 -11.43 -36.90 17.81
N LYS A 27 -11.77 -37.65 16.74
CA LYS A 27 -10.79 -38.27 15.83
C LYS A 27 -10.84 -37.54 14.49
N ARG A 28 -9.89 -36.65 14.29
CA ARG A 28 -9.77 -35.84 13.07
C ARG A 28 -9.19 -36.67 11.93
N ASN A 29 -9.70 -36.50 10.72
CA ASN A 29 -9.11 -37.12 9.54
C ASN A 29 -7.87 -36.31 9.07
N PRO A 30 -6.65 -36.88 9.09
CA PRO A 30 -5.44 -36.17 8.66
C PRO A 30 -5.41 -35.89 7.15
N ARG A 31 -6.29 -36.50 6.35
CA ARG A 31 -6.41 -36.28 4.90
C ARG A 31 -7.56 -35.33 4.52
N PHE A 32 -8.14 -34.63 5.48
CA PHE A 32 -9.22 -33.69 5.19
C PHE A 32 -8.71 -32.57 4.27
N ARG A 33 -9.44 -32.29 3.20
CA ARG A 33 -9.11 -31.22 2.25
C ARG A 33 -9.89 -29.98 2.62
N ASP A 34 -9.19 -28.87 2.78
CA ASP A 34 -9.82 -27.58 3.00
C ASP A 34 -10.47 -27.09 1.71
N ASN A 35 -11.81 -27.03 1.71
CA ASN A 35 -12.62 -26.54 0.59
C ASN A 35 -13.21 -25.14 0.88
N ARG A 36 -12.68 -24.42 1.87
CA ARG A 36 -13.12 -23.05 2.16
C ARG A 36 -12.75 -22.12 1.00
N VAL A 37 -13.61 -21.14 0.76
CA VAL A 37 -13.38 -20.11 -0.26
C VAL A 37 -12.54 -19.01 0.36
N HIS A 38 -11.32 -18.81 -0.15
CA HIS A 38 -10.37 -17.82 0.39
C HIS A 38 -10.55 -16.42 -0.22
N ALA A 39 -11.05 -16.34 -1.45
CA ALA A 39 -11.26 -15.08 -2.16
C ALA A 39 -12.50 -15.17 -3.07
N LEU A 40 -13.24 -14.07 -3.16
CA LEU A 40 -14.37 -13.89 -4.04
C LEU A 40 -14.10 -12.72 -4.98
N LEU A 41 -13.98 -13.02 -6.27
CA LEU A 41 -13.93 -12.00 -7.32
C LEU A 41 -15.35 -11.49 -7.59
N TYR A 42 -15.61 -10.23 -7.26
CA TYR A 42 -16.90 -9.60 -7.46
C TYR A 42 -16.90 -8.81 -8.78
N PHE A 43 -17.64 -9.32 -9.77
CA PHE A 43 -17.73 -8.69 -11.08
C PHE A 43 -18.76 -7.56 -11.08
N ILE A 44 -18.25 -6.33 -11.15
CA ILE A 44 -19.03 -5.11 -11.33
C ILE A 44 -19.31 -4.95 -12.83
N THR A 45 -20.56 -4.62 -13.16
CA THR A 45 -20.96 -4.34 -14.55
C THR A 45 -20.36 -3.01 -15.02
N PRO A 46 -19.75 -2.95 -16.22
CA PRO A 46 -19.15 -1.72 -16.73
C PRO A 46 -20.24 -0.75 -17.22
N THR A 47 -20.88 -0.05 -16.29
CA THR A 47 -21.91 0.97 -16.59
C THR A 47 -21.30 2.33 -16.89
N GLY A 48 -20.01 2.54 -16.59
CA GLY A 48 -19.35 3.85 -16.65
C GLY A 48 -19.78 4.81 -15.53
N HIS A 49 -20.57 4.32 -14.57
CA HIS A 49 -21.07 5.06 -13.41
C HIS A 49 -20.60 4.34 -12.13
N GLY A 50 -20.98 4.85 -10.96
CA GLY A 50 -20.71 4.22 -9.68
C GLY A 50 -21.39 2.86 -9.46
N LEU A 51 -21.31 2.38 -8.23
CA LEU A 51 -21.87 1.09 -7.81
C LEU A 51 -23.41 1.12 -7.80
N ARG A 52 -24.04 0.02 -8.23
CA ARG A 52 -25.49 -0.13 -8.11
C ARG A 52 -25.83 -0.44 -6.65
N GLU A 53 -27.00 0.01 -6.19
CA GLU A 53 -27.52 -0.29 -4.84
C GLU A 53 -27.53 -1.79 -4.54
N LEU A 54 -27.86 -2.60 -5.54
CA LEU A 54 -27.80 -4.06 -5.42
C LEU A 54 -26.38 -4.55 -5.13
N ASP A 55 -25.37 -4.04 -5.85
CA ASP A 55 -23.98 -4.46 -5.67
C ASP A 55 -23.47 -4.08 -4.27
N ILE A 56 -23.88 -2.91 -3.78
CA ILE A 56 -23.55 -2.43 -2.43
C ILE A 56 -24.11 -3.38 -1.37
N GLU A 57 -25.38 -3.74 -1.46
CA GLU A 57 -26.02 -4.66 -0.50
C GLU A 57 -25.42 -6.06 -0.56
N LEU A 58 -25.12 -6.57 -1.76
CA LEU A 58 -24.49 -7.89 -1.94
C LEU A 58 -23.09 -7.93 -1.33
N MET A 59 -22.24 -6.95 -1.65
CA MET A 59 -20.87 -6.90 -1.13
C MET A 59 -20.85 -6.75 0.39
N LYS A 60 -21.74 -5.94 0.97
CA LYS A 60 -21.89 -5.80 2.43
C LYS A 60 -22.26 -7.12 3.12
N ARG A 61 -23.12 -7.93 2.52
CA ARG A 61 -23.51 -9.23 3.09
C ARG A 61 -22.46 -10.33 2.90
N LEU A 62 -21.66 -10.24 1.85
CA LEU A 62 -20.63 -11.24 1.52
C LEU A 62 -19.31 -11.02 2.26
N SER A 63 -18.93 -9.75 2.45
CA SER A 63 -17.70 -9.34 3.11
C SER A 63 -17.38 -10.02 4.45
N PRO A 64 -18.34 -10.24 5.38
CA PRO A 64 -18.04 -10.89 6.66
C PRO A 64 -17.69 -12.38 6.56
N ARG A 65 -17.87 -12.99 5.37
CA ARG A 65 -17.73 -14.43 5.15
C ARG A 65 -16.61 -14.79 4.19
N VAL A 66 -16.20 -13.86 3.32
CA VAL A 66 -15.18 -14.10 2.29
C VAL A 66 -14.46 -12.80 1.95
N ASN A 67 -13.17 -12.88 1.62
CA ASN A 67 -12.41 -11.75 1.11
C ASN A 67 -12.94 -11.33 -0.26
N VAL A 68 -13.57 -10.16 -0.35
CA VAL A 68 -14.17 -9.65 -1.60
C VAL A 68 -13.16 -8.77 -2.33
N ILE A 69 -12.90 -9.10 -3.59
CA ILE A 69 -12.05 -8.31 -4.50
C ILE A 69 -12.94 -7.77 -5.63
N PRO A 70 -13.24 -6.46 -5.67
CA PRO A 70 -14.00 -5.85 -6.76
C PRO A 70 -13.22 -5.84 -8.07
N VAL A 71 -13.91 -6.24 -9.14
CA VAL A 71 -13.36 -6.35 -10.49
C VAL A 71 -14.37 -5.80 -11.49
N ILE A 72 -13.95 -4.87 -12.35
CA ILE A 72 -14.75 -4.40 -13.47
C ILE A 72 -14.62 -5.41 -14.60
N GLY A 73 -15.72 -6.11 -14.91
CA GLY A 73 -15.78 -7.05 -16.01
C GLY A 73 -15.95 -6.35 -17.37
N LYS A 74 -15.50 -7.00 -18.45
CA LYS A 74 -15.64 -6.49 -19.83
C LYS A 74 -15.14 -5.04 -19.98
N ALA A 75 -13.96 -4.78 -19.43
CA ALA A 75 -13.34 -3.45 -19.45
C ALA A 75 -13.14 -2.88 -20.87
N ASP A 76 -13.10 -3.75 -21.88
CA ASP A 76 -13.06 -3.41 -23.31
C ASP A 76 -14.33 -2.71 -23.84
N SER A 77 -15.41 -2.68 -23.04
CA SER A 77 -16.63 -1.95 -23.38
C SER A 77 -16.55 -0.45 -23.04
N LEU A 78 -15.56 -0.03 -22.26
CA LEU A 78 -15.36 1.35 -21.82
C LEU A 78 -14.11 1.94 -22.49
N THR A 79 -14.15 3.25 -22.76
CA THR A 79 -12.93 3.96 -23.15
C THR A 79 -11.98 4.11 -21.96
N PRO A 80 -10.67 4.31 -22.18
CA PRO A 80 -9.72 4.50 -21.07
C PRO A 80 -10.08 5.67 -20.14
N ALA A 81 -10.71 6.73 -20.67
CA ALA A 81 -11.17 7.87 -19.89
C ALA A 81 -12.37 7.50 -19.00
N GLU A 82 -13.38 6.84 -19.57
CA GLU A 82 -14.55 6.36 -18.81
C GLU A 82 -14.16 5.29 -17.79
N LEU A 83 -13.17 4.45 -18.11
CA LEU A 83 -12.66 3.45 -17.18
C LEU A 83 -12.01 4.11 -15.96
N ALA A 84 -11.18 5.15 -16.17
CA ALA A 84 -10.55 5.88 -15.08
C ALA A 84 -11.59 6.60 -14.19
N GLU A 85 -12.62 7.20 -14.80
CA GLU A 85 -13.73 7.82 -14.07
C GLU A 85 -14.54 6.77 -13.28
N SER A 86 -14.89 5.65 -13.91
CA SER A 86 -15.58 4.53 -13.27
C SER A 86 -14.80 3.94 -12.10
N LYS A 87 -13.48 3.73 -12.25
CA LYS A 87 -12.61 3.26 -11.15
C LYS A 87 -12.67 4.22 -9.97
N LYS A 88 -12.57 5.53 -10.23
CA LYS A 88 -12.64 6.56 -9.19
C LYS A 88 -14.00 6.56 -8.47
N LEU A 89 -15.10 6.58 -9.22
CA LEU A 89 -16.46 6.59 -8.66
C LEU A 89 -16.73 5.33 -7.82
N VAL A 90 -16.32 4.16 -8.30
CA VAL A 90 -16.47 2.90 -7.56
C VAL A 90 -15.67 2.93 -6.25
N MET A 91 -14.45 3.46 -6.25
CA MET A 91 -13.64 3.58 -5.03
C MET A 91 -14.26 4.56 -4.03
N GLU A 92 -14.76 5.71 -4.51
CA GLU A 92 -15.47 6.68 -3.67
C GLU A 92 -16.73 6.07 -3.04
N ASP A 93 -17.49 5.27 -3.80
CA ASP A 93 -18.66 4.56 -3.28
C ASP A 93 -18.27 3.50 -2.24
N ILE A 94 -17.22 2.72 -2.47
CA ILE A 94 -16.73 1.71 -1.51
C ILE A 94 -16.38 2.35 -0.17
N GLU A 95 -15.68 3.50 -0.21
CA GLU A 95 -15.31 4.26 0.98
C GLU A 95 -16.54 4.88 1.66
N HIS A 96 -17.43 5.51 0.89
CA HIS A 96 -18.64 6.15 1.40
C HIS A 96 -19.56 5.15 2.12
N TYR A 97 -19.81 4.00 1.50
CA TYR A 97 -20.66 2.95 2.06
C TYR A 97 -19.95 2.04 3.07
N ARG A 98 -18.64 2.24 3.29
CA ARG A 98 -17.77 1.45 4.18
C ARG A 98 -17.87 -0.04 3.90
N ILE A 99 -17.75 -0.41 2.64
CA ILE A 99 -17.79 -1.81 2.22
C ILE A 99 -16.43 -2.43 2.55
N PRO A 100 -16.35 -3.49 3.38
CA PRO A 100 -15.07 -4.09 3.71
C PRO A 100 -14.62 -4.95 2.52
N VAL A 101 -13.72 -4.39 1.72
CA VAL A 101 -13.06 -5.08 0.60
C VAL A 101 -11.63 -5.44 0.98
N TYR A 102 -11.07 -6.43 0.32
CA TYR A 102 -9.67 -6.77 0.48
C TYR A 102 -8.80 -5.64 -0.13
N ASN A 103 -7.96 -5.01 0.70
CA ASN A 103 -7.18 -3.85 0.33
C ASN A 103 -5.66 -4.11 0.42
N PHE A 104 -5.21 -5.34 0.16
CA PHE A 104 -3.77 -5.69 0.09
C PHE A 104 -2.96 -5.05 1.23
N PRO A 105 -3.18 -5.45 2.51
CA PRO A 105 -2.48 -4.86 3.65
C PRO A 105 -0.96 -4.95 3.44
N TYR A 106 -0.23 -3.92 3.85
CA TYR A 106 1.23 -3.90 3.88
C TYR A 106 1.66 -3.09 5.08
N ASP A 107 2.75 -3.50 5.70
CA ASP A 107 3.41 -2.79 6.79
C ASP A 107 4.76 -2.27 6.30
N ILE A 108 4.93 -0.94 6.34
CA ILE A 108 6.15 -0.28 5.85
C ILE A 108 7.34 -0.60 6.76
N GLU A 109 7.09 -1.00 8.01
CA GLU A 109 8.14 -1.32 9.00
C GLU A 109 8.51 -2.81 9.02
N GLU A 110 7.56 -3.71 8.72
CA GLU A 110 7.79 -5.16 8.74
C GLU A 110 8.06 -5.78 7.36
N ASP A 111 7.47 -5.25 6.29
CA ASP A 111 7.62 -5.80 4.94
C ASP A 111 8.88 -5.26 4.23
N ASP A 112 9.42 -6.06 3.30
CA ASP A 112 10.50 -5.62 2.42
C ASP A 112 10.04 -4.57 1.40
N GLU A 113 10.98 -3.73 0.94
CA GLU A 113 10.72 -2.61 0.03
C GLU A 113 10.04 -3.06 -1.28
N ASP A 114 10.44 -4.22 -1.81
CA ASP A 114 9.86 -4.82 -3.02
C ASP A 114 8.37 -5.17 -2.79
N THR A 115 8.04 -5.81 -1.65
CA THR A 115 6.66 -6.15 -1.28
C THR A 115 5.80 -4.91 -1.06
N VAL A 116 6.34 -3.86 -0.45
CA VAL A 116 5.63 -2.58 -0.24
C VAL A 116 5.32 -1.91 -1.58
N GLU A 117 6.27 -1.88 -2.51
CA GLU A 117 6.07 -1.31 -3.85
C GLU A 117 5.01 -2.10 -4.64
N GLU A 118 5.12 -3.44 -4.67
CA GLU A 118 4.14 -4.30 -5.35
C GLU A 118 2.72 -4.11 -4.78
N ASN A 119 2.58 -4.03 -3.46
CA ASN A 119 1.28 -3.87 -2.81
C ASN A 119 0.69 -2.48 -3.06
N ALA A 120 1.53 -1.44 -3.10
CA ALA A 120 1.08 -0.09 -3.45
C ALA A 120 0.59 -0.01 -4.90
N GLU A 121 1.29 -0.65 -5.84
CA GLU A 121 0.86 -0.75 -7.23
C GLU A 121 -0.49 -1.48 -7.36
N LEU A 122 -0.65 -2.63 -6.69
CA LEU A 122 -1.88 -3.40 -6.71
C LEU A 122 -3.07 -2.62 -6.14
N ARG A 123 -2.88 -1.86 -5.06
CA ARG A 123 -3.90 -0.94 -4.53
C ARG A 123 -4.27 0.15 -5.52
N GLY A 124 -3.29 0.70 -6.25
CA GLY A 124 -3.53 1.71 -7.28
C GLY A 124 -4.33 1.20 -8.49
N LEU A 125 -4.29 -0.11 -8.75
CA LEU A 125 -5.04 -0.74 -9.85
C LEU A 125 -6.50 -1.03 -9.51
N MET A 126 -6.87 -0.97 -8.22
CA MET A 126 -8.21 -1.29 -7.73
C MET A 126 -9.25 -0.22 -8.12
N PRO A 127 -10.46 -0.63 -8.52
CA PRO A 127 -10.87 -2.01 -8.86
C PRO A 127 -10.24 -2.49 -10.17
N PHE A 128 -9.83 -3.77 -10.23
CA PHE A 128 -9.16 -4.34 -11.40
C PHE A 128 -10.06 -4.33 -12.63
N ALA A 129 -9.55 -3.87 -13.77
CA ALA A 129 -10.27 -3.87 -15.03
C ALA A 129 -9.85 -5.07 -15.89
N ILE A 130 -10.73 -6.07 -16.02
CA ILE A 130 -10.37 -7.31 -16.70
C ILE A 130 -11.16 -7.52 -17.99
N VAL A 131 -10.45 -8.08 -18.96
CA VAL A 131 -10.99 -8.62 -20.21
C VAL A 131 -10.68 -10.10 -20.25
N GLY A 132 -11.68 -10.94 -20.47
CA GLY A 132 -11.51 -12.38 -20.63
C GLY A 132 -11.69 -12.81 -22.09
N SER A 133 -10.83 -13.70 -22.57
CA SER A 133 -10.99 -14.37 -23.86
C SER A 133 -10.48 -15.81 -23.78
N GLU A 134 -11.18 -16.73 -24.43
CA GLU A 134 -10.72 -18.10 -24.69
C GLU A 134 -10.05 -18.23 -26.06
N GLU A 135 -10.26 -17.26 -26.95
CA GLU A 135 -9.73 -17.28 -28.31
C GLU A 135 -8.25 -16.91 -28.34
N VAL A 136 -7.48 -17.67 -29.12
CA VAL A 136 -6.05 -17.45 -29.34
C VAL A 136 -5.85 -16.92 -30.76
N VAL A 137 -5.24 -15.75 -30.86
CA VAL A 137 -4.95 -15.08 -32.13
C VAL A 137 -3.44 -14.96 -32.28
N GLU A 138 -2.94 -15.13 -33.50
CA GLU A 138 -1.53 -14.93 -33.82
C GLU A 138 -1.29 -13.45 -34.15
N ILE A 139 -0.50 -12.77 -33.31
CA ILE A 139 -0.11 -11.37 -33.49
C ILE A 139 1.41 -11.32 -33.50
N GLY A 140 1.99 -10.93 -34.65
CA GLY A 140 3.45 -10.81 -34.79
C GLY A 140 4.21 -12.13 -34.57
N GLY A 141 3.63 -13.28 -34.95
CA GLY A 141 4.25 -14.61 -34.79
C GLY A 141 4.13 -15.20 -33.37
N ARG A 142 3.45 -14.50 -32.45
CA ARG A 142 3.15 -15.02 -31.11
C ARG A 142 1.66 -15.33 -30.98
N GLN A 143 1.35 -16.51 -30.46
CA GLN A 143 0.00 -16.85 -30.06
C GLN A 143 -0.34 -16.16 -28.73
N VAL A 144 -1.35 -15.29 -28.77
CA VAL A 144 -1.81 -14.54 -27.61
C VAL A 144 -3.31 -14.70 -27.44
N ARG A 145 -3.78 -14.73 -26.20
CA ARG A 145 -5.21 -14.72 -25.91
C ARG A 145 -5.74 -13.32 -26.15
N ALA A 146 -6.70 -13.20 -27.05
CA ALA A 146 -7.21 -11.90 -27.46
C ALA A 146 -8.68 -11.97 -27.86
N ARG A 147 -9.36 -10.83 -27.83
CA ARG A 147 -10.69 -10.65 -28.42
C ARG A 147 -10.55 -9.91 -29.73
N GLN A 148 -11.05 -10.49 -30.81
CA GLN A 148 -11.02 -9.86 -32.13
C GLN A 148 -12.30 -9.06 -32.38
N TYR A 149 -12.14 -7.78 -32.69
CA TYR A 149 -13.20 -6.89 -33.13
C TYR A 149 -12.94 -6.42 -34.56
N PRO A 150 -13.97 -5.96 -35.30
CA PRO A 150 -13.78 -5.40 -36.64
C PRO A 150 -12.81 -4.22 -36.69
N TRP A 151 -12.66 -3.47 -35.58
CA TRP A 151 -11.81 -2.29 -35.46
C TRP A 151 -10.47 -2.54 -34.79
N GLY A 152 -10.19 -3.75 -34.30
CA GLY A 152 -8.92 -4.03 -33.61
C GLY A 152 -8.94 -5.31 -32.79
N VAL A 153 -7.81 -5.58 -32.14
CA VAL A 153 -7.62 -6.78 -31.33
C VAL A 153 -7.24 -6.38 -29.92
N VAL A 154 -7.98 -6.88 -28.93
CA VAL A 154 -7.74 -6.62 -27.50
C VAL A 154 -7.01 -7.82 -26.91
N GLU A 155 -5.70 -7.67 -26.69
CA GLU A 155 -4.88 -8.64 -25.99
C GLU A 155 -5.23 -8.71 -24.50
N VAL A 156 -5.51 -9.92 -23.98
CA VAL A 156 -5.89 -10.14 -22.57
C VAL A 156 -4.68 -10.06 -21.64
N ASP A 157 -3.53 -10.55 -22.09
CA ASP A 157 -2.29 -10.63 -21.30
C ASP A 157 -1.48 -9.32 -21.32
N ASN A 158 -1.98 -8.27 -21.98
CA ASN A 158 -1.30 -6.98 -22.12
C ASN A 158 -1.75 -6.00 -21.02
N PRO A 159 -0.84 -5.52 -20.14
CA PRO A 159 -1.18 -4.60 -19.05
C PRO A 159 -1.80 -3.27 -19.51
N ARG A 160 -1.59 -2.87 -20.78
CA ARG A 160 -2.20 -1.66 -21.32
C ARG A 160 -3.69 -1.81 -21.65
N HIS A 161 -4.15 -3.05 -21.81
CA HIS A 161 -5.53 -3.37 -22.20
C HIS A 161 -6.34 -4.00 -21.07
N SER A 162 -5.68 -4.71 -20.15
CA SER A 162 -6.33 -5.49 -19.10
C SER A 162 -5.40 -5.69 -17.91
N ASP A 163 -5.94 -5.53 -16.71
CA ASP A 163 -5.25 -5.79 -15.43
C ASP A 163 -5.24 -7.30 -15.10
N PHE A 164 -5.58 -8.17 -16.06
CA PHE A 164 -5.68 -9.62 -15.87
C PHE A 164 -4.36 -10.24 -15.37
N LEU A 165 -3.21 -9.73 -15.84
CA LEU A 165 -1.92 -10.23 -15.40
C LEU A 165 -1.67 -9.92 -13.91
N ALA A 166 -1.98 -8.71 -13.48
CA ALA A 166 -1.81 -8.25 -12.10
C ALA A 166 -2.68 -9.07 -11.14
N ILE A 167 -3.97 -9.22 -11.42
CA ILE A 167 -4.87 -10.00 -10.57
C ILE A 167 -4.51 -11.49 -10.53
N ARG A 168 -4.02 -12.05 -11.65
CA ARG A 168 -3.57 -13.45 -11.70
C ARG A 168 -2.35 -13.66 -10.82
N SER A 169 -1.34 -12.80 -10.93
CA SER A 169 -0.12 -12.88 -10.13
C SER A 169 -0.44 -12.68 -8.64
N ALA A 170 -1.29 -11.71 -8.31
CA ALA A 170 -1.73 -11.45 -6.94
C ALA A 170 -2.42 -12.67 -6.33
N LEU A 171 -3.40 -13.26 -7.01
CA LEU A 171 -4.20 -14.37 -6.47
C LEU A 171 -3.46 -15.71 -6.39
N LEU A 172 -2.57 -15.99 -7.35
CA LEU A 172 -1.94 -17.31 -7.47
C LEU A 172 -0.53 -17.37 -6.91
N HIS A 173 0.14 -16.23 -6.73
CA HIS A 173 1.55 -16.19 -6.33
C HIS A 173 1.75 -15.44 -5.02
N SER A 174 1.58 -14.11 -5.01
CA SER A 174 1.96 -13.30 -3.85
C SER A 174 0.98 -13.38 -2.68
N HIS A 175 -0.32 -13.18 -2.91
CA HIS A 175 -1.29 -12.95 -1.82
C HIS A 175 -2.10 -14.19 -1.44
N LEU A 176 -1.78 -15.36 -1.99
CA LEU A 176 -2.53 -16.59 -1.70
C LEU A 176 -2.39 -17.03 -0.25
N ALA A 177 -1.22 -16.83 0.36
CA ALA A 177 -0.97 -17.13 1.77
C ALA A 177 -1.77 -16.18 2.67
N ASP A 178 -1.66 -14.88 2.45
CA ASP A 178 -2.35 -13.85 3.23
C ASP A 178 -3.89 -14.00 3.17
N LEU A 179 -4.44 -14.24 1.97
CA LEU A 179 -5.87 -14.53 1.81
C LEU A 179 -6.33 -15.75 2.63
N LYS A 180 -5.48 -16.78 2.76
CA LYS A 180 -5.78 -17.96 3.58
C LYS A 180 -5.71 -17.66 5.07
N GLU A 181 -4.71 -16.90 5.51
CA GLU A 181 -4.54 -16.48 6.89
C GLU A 181 -5.73 -15.64 7.34
N ILE A 182 -6.11 -14.62 6.56
CA ILE A 182 -7.29 -13.80 6.85
C ILE A 182 -8.58 -14.63 6.92
N THR A 183 -8.70 -15.61 6.01
CA THR A 183 -9.86 -16.52 6.00
C THR A 183 -9.91 -17.39 7.25
N HIS A 184 -8.77 -17.84 7.77
CA HIS A 184 -8.70 -18.67 8.96
C HIS A 184 -8.86 -17.84 10.24
N ASP A 185 -8.06 -16.80 10.41
CA ASP A 185 -7.93 -16.07 11.67
C ASP A 185 -9.09 -15.10 11.93
N PHE A 186 -9.66 -14.52 10.89
CA PHE A 186 -10.76 -13.56 11.03
C PHE A 186 -12.08 -14.18 10.60
N LEU A 187 -12.22 -14.58 9.34
CA LEU A 187 -13.53 -14.96 8.77
C LEU A 187 -14.07 -16.25 9.40
N TYR A 188 -13.22 -17.27 9.52
CA TYR A 188 -13.60 -18.55 10.09
C TYR A 188 -13.78 -18.48 11.61
N GLU A 189 -12.89 -17.83 12.35
CA GLU A 189 -13.02 -17.68 13.80
C GLU A 189 -14.23 -16.84 14.21
N ASN A 190 -14.56 -15.78 13.45
CA ASN A 190 -15.81 -15.05 13.64
C ASN A 190 -17.03 -15.96 13.43
N TYR A 191 -17.02 -16.78 12.37
CA TYR A 191 -18.09 -17.74 12.11
C TYR A 191 -18.21 -18.81 13.20
N ARG A 192 -17.07 -19.34 13.66
CA ARG A 192 -16.99 -20.32 14.75
C ARG A 192 -17.59 -19.75 16.03
N THR A 193 -17.21 -18.54 16.40
CA THR A 193 -17.73 -17.83 17.58
C THR A 193 -19.24 -17.61 17.45
N GLU A 194 -19.73 -17.19 16.28
CA GLU A 194 -21.17 -17.02 16.01
C GLU A 194 -21.95 -18.34 16.14
N LYS A 195 -21.37 -19.47 15.72
CA LYS A 195 -22.03 -20.78 15.76
C LYS A 195 -22.00 -21.44 17.14
N LEU A 196 -20.89 -21.31 17.86
CA LEU A 196 -20.76 -21.85 19.21
C LEU A 196 -21.65 -21.08 20.19
N SER A 197 -21.69 -19.75 20.11
CA SER A 197 -22.60 -18.93 20.94
C SER A 197 -24.06 -19.30 20.74
N LYS A 198 -24.52 -19.44 19.49
CA LYS A 198 -25.90 -19.85 19.17
C LYS A 198 -26.25 -21.27 19.65
N SER A 199 -25.28 -22.18 19.64
CA SER A 199 -25.50 -23.56 20.13
C SER A 199 -25.69 -23.61 21.65
N VAL A 200 -25.08 -22.68 22.39
CA VAL A 200 -25.24 -22.57 23.85
C VAL A 200 -26.61 -21.99 24.22
N GLU A 201 -27.17 -21.09 23.40
CA GLU A 201 -28.51 -20.52 23.62
C GLU A 201 -29.66 -21.46 23.20
N GLY A 202 -29.41 -22.39 22.28
CA GLY A 202 -30.41 -23.34 21.77
C GLY A 202 -30.57 -24.64 22.57
N GLY A 203 -29.74 -24.87 23.58
CA GLY A 203 -29.72 -26.10 24.39
C GLY A 203 -30.66 -26.07 25.60
N SER A 204 -31.97 -25.94 25.39
CA SER A 204 -32.96 -26.22 26.45
C SER A 204 -33.49 -27.65 26.30
N GLY A 205 -32.77 -28.60 26.89
CA GLY A 205 -33.25 -29.98 27.03
C GLY A 205 -32.17 -30.99 27.44
N GLY A 206 -31.99 -31.18 28.76
CA GLY A 206 -31.49 -32.44 29.32
C GLY A 206 -30.04 -32.49 29.80
N ASP A 207 -29.85 -32.04 31.05
CA ASP A 207 -29.00 -32.65 32.09
C ASP A 207 -27.45 -32.64 31.95
N ALA A 208 -26.82 -31.61 32.51
CA ALA A 208 -25.68 -31.72 33.44
C ALA A 208 -25.23 -30.30 33.91
N SER A 209 -25.54 -29.99 35.17
CA SER A 209 -24.89 -29.03 36.08
C SER A 209 -23.79 -28.11 35.48
N MET A 210 -24.15 -26.89 35.11
CA MET A 210 -23.47 -25.63 35.49
C MET A 210 -24.43 -24.45 35.23
N ASN A 211 -24.62 -23.57 36.21
CA ASN A 211 -25.51 -22.42 36.08
C ASN A 211 -24.97 -21.41 35.04
N PRO A 212 -25.79 -20.93 34.08
CA PRO A 212 -25.39 -19.93 33.08
C PRO A 212 -24.95 -18.58 33.67
N GLU A 213 -25.44 -18.22 34.86
CA GLU A 213 -25.03 -17.01 35.57
C GLU A 213 -23.58 -17.08 36.09
N ASP A 214 -23.08 -18.28 36.43
CA ASP A 214 -21.71 -18.48 36.93
C ASP A 214 -20.67 -18.43 35.79
N LEU A 215 -21.01 -18.91 34.59
CA LEU A 215 -20.15 -18.82 33.40
C LEU A 215 -20.06 -17.39 32.85
N ALA A 216 -21.18 -16.65 32.82
CA ALA A 216 -21.19 -15.26 32.42
C ALA A 216 -20.37 -14.40 33.39
N SER A 217 -20.58 -14.58 34.71
CA SER A 217 -19.81 -13.87 35.73
C SER A 217 -18.33 -14.27 35.79
N GLN A 218 -17.99 -15.53 35.48
CA GLN A 218 -16.60 -15.96 35.34
C GLN A 218 -15.94 -15.38 34.08
N SER A 219 -16.65 -15.30 32.95
CA SER A 219 -16.15 -14.65 31.73
C SER A 219 -15.97 -13.14 31.90
N VAL A 220 -16.89 -12.48 32.61
CA VAL A 220 -16.82 -11.05 32.90
C VAL A 220 -15.64 -10.78 33.83
N ARG A 221 -15.43 -11.61 34.86
CA ARG A 221 -14.27 -11.51 35.74
C ARG A 221 -12.95 -11.71 34.99
N LEU A 222 -12.85 -12.70 34.12
CA LEU A 222 -11.63 -12.94 33.34
C LEU A 222 -11.36 -11.79 32.37
N LYS A 223 -12.41 -11.22 31.75
CA LYS A 223 -12.29 -10.09 30.82
C LYS A 223 -11.95 -8.79 31.55
N GLU A 224 -12.49 -8.58 32.75
CA GLU A 224 -12.17 -7.46 33.63
C GLU A 224 -10.72 -7.56 34.16
N GLU A 225 -10.24 -8.77 34.45
CA GLU A 225 -8.86 -9.02 34.87
C GLU A 225 -7.86 -8.88 33.71
N GLN A 226 -8.26 -9.25 32.48
CA GLN A 226 -7.48 -8.97 31.27
C GLN A 226 -7.41 -7.47 30.97
N LEU A 227 -8.55 -6.77 31.01
CA LEU A 227 -8.62 -5.33 30.77
C LEU A 227 -7.75 -4.57 31.79
N ARG A 228 -7.78 -4.98 33.06
CA ARG A 228 -6.95 -4.37 34.11
C ARG A 228 -5.45 -4.57 33.88
N ARG A 229 -5.03 -5.75 33.39
CA ARG A 229 -3.62 -5.99 33.03
C ARG A 229 -3.20 -5.17 31.81
N GLU A 230 -4.08 -5.00 30.84
CA GLU A 230 -3.82 -4.16 29.67
C GLU A 230 -3.73 -2.68 30.04
N GLU A 231 -4.64 -2.18 30.89
CA GLU A 231 -4.58 -0.81 31.42
C GLU A 231 -3.29 -0.54 32.21
N GLU A 232 -2.81 -1.49 33.02
CA GLU A 232 -1.53 -1.37 33.74
C GLU A 232 -0.35 -1.31 32.76
N LYS A 233 -0.34 -2.14 31.71
CA LYS A 233 0.68 -2.11 30.66
C LYS A 233 0.66 -0.80 29.88
N LEU A 234 -0.53 -0.32 29.50
CA LEU A 234 -0.73 0.95 28.80
C LEU A 234 -0.21 2.13 29.64
N ARG A 235 -0.50 2.17 30.95
CA ARG A 235 0.05 3.19 31.85
C ARG A 235 1.57 3.08 31.99
N GLU A 236 2.13 1.88 32.02
CA GLU A 236 3.58 1.70 32.07
C GLU A 236 4.26 2.22 30.80
N ILE A 237 3.67 1.95 29.63
CA ILE A 237 4.13 2.47 28.34
C ILE A 237 4.00 4.00 28.31
N GLU A 238 2.87 4.54 28.74
CA GLU A 238 2.65 5.99 28.80
C GLU A 238 3.68 6.69 29.68
N ILE A 239 3.98 6.14 30.87
CA ILE A 239 5.04 6.67 31.75
C ILE A 239 6.42 6.57 31.10
N LYS A 240 6.72 5.47 30.39
CA LYS A 240 8.00 5.31 29.66
C LYS A 240 8.14 6.35 28.55
N VAL A 241 7.09 6.52 27.74
CA VAL A 241 7.05 7.52 26.65
C VAL A 241 7.19 8.93 27.21
N GLN A 242 6.48 9.26 28.29
CA GLN A 242 6.56 10.58 28.92
C GLN A 242 7.98 10.89 29.42
N ARG A 243 8.64 9.91 30.05
CA ARG A 243 10.04 10.03 30.49
C ARG A 243 11.00 10.20 29.31
N GLU A 244 10.77 9.48 28.22
CA GLU A 244 11.61 9.57 27.02
C GLU A 244 11.46 10.92 26.32
N ILE A 245 10.24 11.45 26.24
CA ILE A 245 9.96 12.80 25.74
C ILE A 245 10.65 13.86 26.61
N GLU A 246 10.56 13.74 27.94
CA GLU A 246 11.22 14.68 28.86
C GLU A 246 12.75 14.61 28.76
N ALA A 247 13.31 13.42 28.64
CA ALA A 247 14.75 13.22 28.45
C ALA A 247 15.23 13.84 27.13
N LYS A 248 14.56 13.55 26.01
CA LYS A 248 14.88 14.17 24.70
C LYS A 248 14.72 15.68 24.72
N ARG A 249 13.72 16.20 25.44
CA ARG A 249 13.53 17.65 25.60
C ARG A 249 14.68 18.30 26.36
N GLN A 250 15.17 17.68 27.43
CA GLN A 250 16.33 18.17 28.17
C GLN A 250 17.62 18.08 27.33
N GLU A 251 17.80 17.01 26.56
CA GLU A 251 18.93 16.87 25.65
C GLU A 251 18.94 17.96 24.56
N LEU A 252 17.78 18.22 23.95
CA LEU A 252 17.62 19.29 22.97
C LEU A 252 17.95 20.67 23.57
N LEU A 253 17.45 20.96 24.77
CA LEU A 253 17.74 22.21 25.48
C LEU A 253 19.23 22.33 25.80
N ALA A 254 19.89 21.26 26.25
CA ALA A 254 21.33 21.27 26.50
C ALA A 254 22.13 21.51 25.21
N ARG A 255 21.69 20.91 24.09
CA ARG A 255 22.29 21.08 22.77
C ARG A 255 22.09 22.51 22.25
N GLU A 256 20.93 23.12 22.45
CA GLU A 256 20.67 24.53 22.16
C GLU A 256 21.58 25.46 22.99
N MET A 257 21.76 25.18 24.29
CA MET A 257 22.67 25.96 25.13
C MET A 257 24.14 25.84 24.70
N LEU A 258 24.57 24.66 24.22
CA LEU A 258 25.92 24.46 23.67
C LEU A 258 26.12 25.25 22.38
N ILE A 259 25.16 25.17 21.46
CA ILE A 259 25.18 25.94 20.20
C ILE A 259 25.16 27.44 20.49
N SER A 260 24.40 27.90 21.49
CA SER A 260 24.37 29.30 21.90
C SER A 260 25.67 29.80 22.56
N LYS A 261 26.52 28.92 23.10
CA LYS A 261 27.81 29.29 23.71
C LYS A 261 28.97 29.35 22.71
N GLN A 262 28.86 28.66 21.58
CA GLN A 262 29.89 28.65 20.54
C GLN A 262 30.21 30.03 19.88
N PRO A 263 29.31 31.03 19.76
CA PRO A 263 29.67 32.34 19.23
C PRO A 263 30.46 33.21 20.22
N MET A 264 30.47 32.89 21.53
CA MET A 264 31.07 33.76 22.55
C MET A 264 32.54 33.45 22.86
N GLU A 265 33.02 32.23 22.60
CA GLU A 265 34.43 31.89 22.80
C GLU A 265 35.30 32.33 21.60
N HIS A 266 34.77 32.26 20.37
CA HIS A 266 35.48 32.72 19.17
C HIS A 266 35.67 34.25 19.12
N ILE A 267 34.76 35.02 19.74
CA ILE A 267 34.86 36.49 19.81
C ILE A 267 35.81 36.94 20.95
N ARG A 268 36.00 36.10 21.98
CA ARG A 268 36.89 36.43 23.12
C ARG A 268 38.35 36.19 22.81
N SER A 269 38.67 35.15 22.03
CA SER A 269 40.04 34.88 21.57
C SER A 269 40.55 35.92 20.57
N LEU A 270 39.67 36.53 19.78
CA LEU A 270 40.02 37.59 18.82
C LEU A 270 40.23 38.98 19.46
N LYS A 271 39.89 39.18 20.75
CA LYS A 271 40.02 40.48 21.44
C LYS A 271 41.29 40.66 22.28
N LEU A 272 42.16 39.66 22.39
CA LEU A 272 43.38 39.74 23.21
C LEU A 272 44.67 40.00 22.42
N ASN A 273 44.63 40.06 21.09
CA ASN A 273 45.79 40.39 20.25
C ASN A 273 45.55 41.71 19.51
N GLY A 274 45.30 42.77 20.28
CA GLY A 274 45.28 44.13 19.76
C GLY A 274 46.46 44.90 20.32
N ASP A 275 47.59 44.85 19.60
CA ASP A 275 48.59 45.92 19.63
C ASP A 275 49.07 46.19 18.20
N ASP A 276 49.18 47.50 17.93
CA ASP A 276 49.68 48.20 16.76
C ASP A 276 48.79 48.43 15.54
N VAL A 277 48.29 49.66 15.58
CA VAL A 277 47.66 50.50 14.57
C VAL A 277 48.67 50.85 13.47
N GLN A 278 48.34 50.55 12.21
CA GLN A 278 48.46 51.53 11.12
C GLN A 278 47.62 51.09 9.92
N GLY A 279 46.79 52.01 9.45
CA GLY A 279 45.79 51.78 8.42
C GLY A 279 46.37 51.23 7.12
N LYS A 280 45.90 50.04 6.75
CA LYS A 280 45.72 49.58 5.38
C LYS A 280 44.41 48.79 5.33
N CYS A 281 43.35 49.42 4.83
CA CYS A 281 42.22 48.66 4.30
C CYS A 281 42.73 47.92 3.06
N VAL A 282 42.98 46.62 3.21
CA VAL A 282 43.20 45.68 2.12
C VAL A 282 41.83 45.23 1.62
N TYR A 283 41.69 45.23 0.30
CA TYR A 283 40.46 45.02 -0.45
C TYR A 283 39.89 43.59 -0.33
N ALA A 284 38.55 43.50 -0.28
CA ALA A 284 37.77 42.47 -0.99
C ALA A 284 36.34 43.00 -1.25
N TRP A 285 36.22 43.78 -2.32
CA TRP A 285 34.95 44.12 -3.02
C TRP A 285 34.56 42.86 -3.86
N LYS A 286 33.37 42.67 -4.44
CA LYS A 286 32.53 43.65 -5.13
C LYS A 286 31.16 43.04 -5.46
N HIS A 287 30.07 43.63 -4.99
CA HIS A 287 28.77 43.49 -5.67
C HIS A 287 28.60 44.65 -6.67
N GLY A 288 28.20 44.32 -7.91
CA GLY A 288 27.27 45.12 -8.74
C GLY A 288 27.77 46.33 -9.57
N TRP A 289 27.51 46.24 -10.88
CA TRP A 289 27.25 47.28 -11.92
C TRP A 289 28.35 48.31 -12.33
N MET A 290 28.76 48.31 -13.61
CA MET A 290 28.52 49.37 -14.63
C MET A 290 29.24 49.11 -15.98
N THR A 291 28.42 49.22 -17.05
CA THR A 291 28.61 49.73 -18.43
C THR A 291 29.97 49.77 -19.17
N CYS A 292 29.89 49.26 -20.41
CA CYS A 292 30.53 49.57 -21.70
C CYS A 292 31.56 50.72 -21.82
N GLY A 293 32.61 50.48 -22.61
CA GLY A 293 33.50 51.50 -23.19
C GLY A 293 34.78 50.94 -23.81
N ASP A 294 34.71 50.63 -25.10
CA ASP A 294 35.72 50.61 -26.17
C ASP A 294 37.21 50.35 -25.90
N GLY A 295 37.80 49.48 -26.75
CA GLY A 295 39.24 49.37 -26.93
C GLY A 295 39.67 48.08 -27.63
N ASP A 296 39.66 48.13 -28.95
CA ASP A 296 40.13 47.13 -29.93
C ASP A 296 41.30 46.21 -29.51
N ALA A 297 41.18 44.91 -29.85
CA ALA A 297 42.06 44.26 -30.85
C ALA A 297 41.78 42.74 -30.96
N ASN A 298 41.26 42.33 -32.14
CA ASN A 298 41.51 41.06 -32.86
C ASN A 298 41.34 39.71 -32.11
N ARG A 299 40.65 38.67 -32.61
CA ARG A 299 40.21 38.29 -33.97
C ARG A 299 39.48 36.93 -33.92
N LEU A 300 38.48 36.78 -34.81
CA LEU A 300 38.08 35.55 -35.56
C LEU A 300 37.44 34.41 -34.74
N LEU A 301 36.38 33.68 -35.17
CA LEU A 301 35.77 33.52 -36.48
C LEU A 301 34.32 32.98 -36.31
N HIS A 302 33.38 33.59 -37.06
CA HIS A 302 32.14 33.08 -37.66
C HIS A 302 31.18 32.08 -36.97
N MET A 303 29.92 32.52 -36.96
CA MET A 303 28.68 31.74 -36.97
C MET A 303 28.70 30.60 -37.98
N LEU A 304 28.09 29.46 -37.63
CA LEU A 304 27.15 28.74 -38.49
C LEU A 304 26.07 28.06 -37.65
N SER A 305 24.93 27.88 -38.29
CA SER A 305 23.58 27.76 -37.77
C SER A 305 23.02 26.33 -37.91
N PHE A 306 21.85 26.11 -37.29
CA PHE A 306 20.88 25.01 -37.50
C PHE A 306 21.19 23.59 -37.00
N GLY A 307 20.18 22.98 -36.38
CA GLY A 307 20.00 21.53 -36.37
C GLY A 307 19.43 20.91 -35.10
N PHE A 308 18.11 20.99 -34.92
CA PHE A 308 17.34 20.11 -34.02
C PHE A 308 17.29 18.69 -34.62
N LEU A 309 17.76 17.65 -33.90
CA LEU A 309 17.10 16.35 -33.64
C LEU A 309 18.08 15.24 -33.14
N LYS A 310 17.56 14.47 -32.16
CA LYS A 310 17.65 13.00 -31.94
C LYS A 310 18.85 12.29 -31.27
N LEU A 311 18.45 11.58 -30.20
CA LEU A 311 18.75 10.17 -29.81
C LEU A 311 20.10 9.81 -29.17
N GLY A 312 20.01 8.91 -28.16
CA GLY A 312 21.04 7.89 -27.92
C GLY A 312 21.23 7.43 -26.48
N ILE A 313 20.56 6.33 -26.09
CA ILE A 313 20.81 5.48 -24.91
C ILE A 313 22.12 4.71 -25.10
N PHE A 314 22.89 4.37 -24.04
CA PHE A 314 23.69 3.12 -23.97
C PHE A 314 23.96 2.61 -22.53
N PHE A 315 24.02 1.27 -22.42
CA PHE A 315 24.16 0.35 -21.28
C PHE A 315 25.40 0.51 -20.38
N LEU A 316 25.34 -0.05 -19.15
CA LEU A 316 26.48 -0.78 -18.55
C LEU A 316 26.08 -1.82 -17.47
N GLN A 317 26.80 -2.95 -17.48
CA GLN A 317 26.74 -4.11 -16.59
C GLN A 317 27.80 -3.99 -15.45
N VAL A 318 27.52 -4.61 -14.31
CA VAL A 318 28.24 -4.60 -13.01
C VAL A 318 29.46 -5.54 -12.97
N VAL A 319 30.54 -5.22 -12.23
CA VAL A 319 31.28 -6.04 -11.24
C VAL A 319 32.29 -5.17 -10.44
N ASP A 320 32.37 -5.42 -9.12
CA ASP A 320 33.27 -4.89 -8.08
C ASP A 320 33.10 -3.42 -7.65
N GLY A 321 32.11 -3.22 -6.76
CA GLY A 321 32.16 -2.23 -5.69
C GLY A 321 31.97 -0.77 -6.14
N ALA A 322 30.70 -0.40 -6.32
CA ALA A 322 30.17 0.94 -6.57
C ALA A 322 30.29 1.48 -8.00
N ALA A 323 29.13 1.64 -8.64
CA ALA A 323 28.92 2.48 -9.83
C ALA A 323 27.87 3.54 -9.49
N PHE A 324 28.04 4.77 -9.96
CA PHE A 324 26.97 5.77 -10.03
C PHE A 324 26.98 6.51 -11.36
N ILE A 325 25.77 6.75 -11.87
CA ILE A 325 25.41 7.40 -13.14
C ILE A 325 25.26 8.92 -12.93
N LEU A 326 25.77 9.72 -13.86
CA LEU A 326 25.55 11.17 -13.93
C LEU A 326 24.47 11.46 -14.98
N ALA A 327 23.30 11.94 -14.56
CA ALA A 327 22.27 12.45 -15.45
C ALA A 327 22.06 13.96 -15.19
N LEU A 328 22.22 14.77 -16.23
CA LEU A 328 22.00 16.22 -16.23
C LEU A 328 20.69 16.55 -16.95
N GLN A 329 19.78 17.25 -16.28
CA GLN A 329 18.71 17.98 -16.98
C GLN A 329 18.54 19.38 -16.40
N LYS A 330 18.51 20.36 -17.29
CA LYS A 330 18.42 21.79 -17.00
C LYS A 330 16.98 22.27 -17.16
N ALA A 331 16.32 22.58 -16.05
CA ALA A 331 15.19 23.52 -16.01
C ALA A 331 15.09 24.14 -14.60
N ASN A 332 15.17 25.47 -14.52
CA ASN A 332 14.84 26.32 -13.36
C ASN A 332 15.68 26.19 -12.07
N ASN A 333 17.01 26.24 -12.22
CA ASN A 333 17.94 26.99 -11.36
C ASN A 333 17.90 26.79 -9.81
N VAL A 334 17.73 25.56 -9.32
CA VAL A 334 18.15 25.15 -7.97
C VAL A 334 18.92 23.84 -8.08
N VAL A 335 20.16 23.79 -7.55
CA VAL A 335 20.97 22.57 -7.41
C VAL A 335 21.18 22.37 -5.91
N SER A 336 20.58 21.33 -5.35
CA SER A 336 20.90 20.83 -4.00
C SER A 336 21.72 19.56 -4.11
N TYR A 337 22.76 19.46 -3.29
CA TYR A 337 23.60 18.28 -3.13
C TYR A 337 23.15 17.56 -1.85
N CYS A 338 22.98 16.24 -1.91
CA CYS A 338 22.89 15.41 -0.70
C CYS A 338 23.82 14.21 -0.87
N LEU A 339 24.86 14.16 -0.04
CA LEU A 339 25.85 13.09 0.01
C LEU A 339 25.48 12.24 1.25
N LEU A 340 25.05 11.01 1.07
CA LEU A 340 24.89 10.05 2.17
C LEU A 340 25.90 8.92 1.95
N MET A 341 26.96 8.98 2.74
CA MET A 341 27.92 7.90 2.96
C MET A 341 27.47 7.16 4.21
N CYS A 342 27.25 5.86 4.14
CA CYS A 342 27.28 4.99 5.31
C CYS A 342 28.29 3.87 5.05
N SER A 343 29.14 3.65 6.07
CA SER A 343 30.35 2.84 6.06
C SER A 343 30.13 1.35 5.91
#